data_AF-A0A7L5AN99-F1
#
_entry.id   AF-A0A7L5AN99-F1
#
_cell.length_a   1.000
_cell.length_b   1.000
_cell.length_c   1.000
_cell.angle_alpha   90.00
_cell.angle_beta   90.00
_cell.angle_gamma   90.00
#
_symmetry.space_group_name_H-M   'P 1'
#
loop_
_entity.id
_entity.type
_entity.pdbx_description
1 polymer ?
#
loop_
_entity_poly.entity_id
_entity_poly.type
_entity_poly.pdbx_seq_one_letter_code
_entity_poly.pdbx_strand_id
1 'polypeptide(L)'
;MTEQDLVAHWASARRHIISAQLGPIFLLTSTIALLQFGLADAPLAVRLAAAGILLATGILGAAAQIASANEGGAVVADLKRIGATSALGTAVIAAGPWVNIVRIVTPALFVLIFIALVVALFVPGA
;
A
#
# COMPACT_ATOMS: atom_id res chain seq x y z
N MET A 1 -15.96 -4.06 23.21
CA MET A 1 -16.44 -4.15 21.82
C MET A 1 -17.02 -5.52 21.61
N THR A 2 -18.10 -5.62 20.84
CA THR A 2 -18.69 -6.90 20.44
C THR A 2 -17.91 -7.50 19.25
N GLU A 3 -18.18 -8.77 18.94
CA GLU A 3 -17.63 -9.39 17.73
C GLU A 3 -18.06 -8.64 16.46
N GLN A 4 -19.31 -8.17 16.39
CA GLN A 4 -19.82 -7.39 15.27
C GLN A 4 -19.06 -6.08 15.08
N ASP A 5 -18.78 -5.35 16.17
CA ASP A 5 -18.01 -4.10 16.11
C ASP A 5 -16.61 -4.36 15.53
N LEU A 6 -15.94 -5.39 16.05
CA LEU A 6 -14.59 -5.76 15.62
C LEU A 6 -14.55 -6.15 14.13
N VAL A 7 -15.51 -6.93 13.67
CA VAL A 7 -15.64 -7.29 12.25
C VAL A 7 -15.88 -6.05 11.37
N ALA A 8 -16.68 -5.09 11.83
CA ALA A 8 -16.89 -3.83 11.10
C ALA A 8 -15.59 -3.01 11.03
N HIS A 9 -14.83 -2.92 12.12
CA HIS A 9 -13.51 -2.28 12.12
C HIS A 9 -12.51 -2.98 11.20
N TRP A 10 -12.50 -4.31 11.17
CA TRP A 10 -11.70 -5.08 10.22
C TRP A 10 -12.05 -4.73 8.77
N ALA A 11 -13.34 -4.68 8.43
CA ALA A 11 -13.78 -4.33 7.09
C ALA A 11 -13.34 -2.90 6.69
N SER A 12 -13.36 -1.97 7.63
CA SER A 12 -12.85 -0.60 7.43
C SER A 12 -11.34 -0.59 7.20
N ALA A 13 -10.55 -1.22 8.07
CA ALA A 13 -9.10 -1.32 7.94
C ALA A 13 -8.69 -1.96 6.60
N ARG A 14 -9.36 -3.05 6.19
CA ARG A 14 -9.13 -3.68 4.89
C ARG A 14 -9.42 -2.75 3.72
N ARG A 15 -10.49 -1.95 3.79
CA ARG A 15 -10.80 -0.95 2.76
C ARG A 15 -9.72 0.12 2.68
N HIS A 16 -9.23 0.62 3.83
CA HIS A 16 -8.14 1.60 3.86
C HIS A 16 -6.83 1.06 3.29
N ILE A 17 -6.48 -0.20 3.58
CA ILE A 17 -5.32 -0.86 2.97
C ILE A 17 -5.44 -0.88 1.44
N ILE A 18 -6.61 -1.24 0.92
CA ILE A 18 -6.85 -1.28 -0.54
C ILE A 18 -6.80 0.14 -1.14
N SER A 19 -7.44 1.12 -0.51
CA SER A 19 -7.48 2.49 -1.03
C SER A 19 -6.12 3.18 -0.98
N ALA A 20 -5.28 2.86 0.01
CA ALA A 20 -3.92 3.38 0.12
C ALA A 20 -3.03 3.02 -1.08
N GLN A 21 -3.38 1.97 -1.82
CA GLN A 21 -2.64 1.52 -3.01
C GLN A 21 -3.07 2.20 -4.30
N LEU A 22 -4.24 2.85 -4.35
CA LEU A 22 -4.76 3.44 -5.59
C LEU A 22 -3.85 4.54 -6.12
N GLY A 23 -3.39 5.43 -5.25
CA GLY A 23 -2.45 6.50 -5.62
C GLY A 23 -1.13 5.95 -6.17
N PRO A 24 -0.40 5.11 -5.42
CA PRO A 24 0.82 4.47 -5.90
C PRO A 24 0.66 3.70 -7.22
N ILE A 25 -0.35 2.83 -7.35
CA ILE A 25 -0.56 2.05 -8.58
C ILE A 25 -0.82 2.98 -9.78
N PHE A 26 -1.68 3.98 -9.59
CA PHE A 26 -2.00 4.95 -10.64
C PHE A 26 -0.75 5.68 -11.10
N LEU A 27 0.07 6.21 -10.17
CA LEU A 27 1.25 6.97 -10.54
C LEU A 27 2.35 6.09 -11.14
N LEU A 28 2.63 4.91 -10.58
CA LEU A 28 3.62 3.99 -11.15
C LEU A 28 3.25 3.63 -12.60
N THR A 29 1.98 3.29 -12.85
CA THR A 29 1.49 2.94 -14.19
C THR A 29 1.53 4.13 -15.13
N SER A 30 1.11 5.31 -14.65
CA SER A 30 1.14 6.55 -15.43
C SER A 30 2.56 6.94 -15.80
N THR A 31 3.54 6.77 -14.91
CA THR A 31 4.96 7.04 -15.21
C THR A 31 5.49 6.10 -16.27
N ILE A 32 5.16 4.80 -16.21
CA ILE A 32 5.54 3.85 -17.28
C ILE A 32 4.99 4.30 -18.63
N ALA A 33 3.72 4.72 -18.69
CA ALA A 33 3.13 5.25 -19.92
C ALA A 33 3.82 6.53 -20.38
N LEU A 34 4.05 7.49 -19.48
CA LEU A 34 4.70 8.78 -19.79
C LEU A 34 6.15 8.62 -20.26
N LEU A 35 6.87 7.61 -19.79
CA LEU A 35 8.20 7.26 -20.32
C LEU A 35 8.14 6.96 -21.82
N GLN A 36 7.08 6.29 -22.30
CA GLN A 36 6.87 6.04 -23.74
C GLN A 36 6.56 7.32 -24.53
N PHE A 37 6.15 8.39 -23.86
CA PHE A 37 5.89 9.71 -24.44
C PHE A 37 7.01 10.73 -24.19
N GLY A 38 8.22 10.26 -23.89
CA GLY A 38 9.41 11.13 -23.79
C GLY A 38 9.62 11.78 -22.43
N LEU A 39 9.02 11.28 -21.35
CA LEU A 39 9.27 11.79 -19.99
C LEU A 39 10.75 11.72 -19.59
N ALA A 40 11.51 10.74 -20.09
CA ALA A 40 12.95 10.61 -19.85
C ALA A 40 13.77 11.74 -20.52
N ASP A 41 13.27 12.31 -21.62
CA ASP A 41 13.90 13.40 -22.37
C ASP A 41 13.41 14.79 -21.93
N ALA A 42 12.44 14.84 -21.01
CA ALA A 42 11.90 16.09 -20.49
C ALA A 42 12.95 16.91 -19.73
N PRO A 43 12.73 18.24 -19.54
CA PRO A 43 13.61 19.07 -18.72
C PRO A 43 13.86 18.46 -17.34
N LEU A 44 15.07 18.62 -16.81
CA LEU A 44 15.47 18.03 -15.53
C LEU A 44 14.46 18.31 -14.40
N ALA A 45 13.94 19.53 -14.33
CA ALA A 45 12.94 19.92 -13.33
C ALA A 45 11.66 19.06 -13.41
N VAL A 46 11.22 18.67 -14.60
CA VAL A 46 10.03 17.82 -14.81
C VAL A 46 10.30 16.39 -14.35
N ARG A 47 11.48 15.84 -14.69
CA ARG A 47 11.89 14.48 -14.25
C ARG A 47 12.02 14.40 -12.73
N LEU A 48 12.60 15.41 -12.10
CA LEU A 48 12.68 15.53 -10.65
C LEU A 48 11.29 15.66 -10.02
N ALA A 49 10.40 16.46 -10.61
CA ALA A 49 9.03 16.58 -10.13
C ALA A 49 8.27 15.24 -10.22
N ALA A 50 8.40 14.50 -11.33
CA ALA A 50 7.79 13.18 -11.49
C ALA A 50 8.30 12.18 -10.44
N ALA A 51 9.61 12.11 -10.23
CA ALA A 51 10.21 11.28 -9.19
C ALA A 51 9.75 11.71 -7.77
N GLY A 52 9.68 13.01 -7.51
CA GLY A 52 9.22 13.55 -6.23
C GLY A 52 7.75 13.25 -5.93
N ILE A 53 6.87 13.38 -6.93
CA ILE A 53 5.44 13.05 -6.82
C ILE A 53 5.27 11.55 -6.53
N LEU A 54 5.96 10.69 -7.28
CA LEU A 54 5.97 9.25 -7.03
C LEU A 54 6.39 8.92 -5.60
N LEU A 55 7.51 9.49 -5.15
CA LEU A 55 8.04 9.25 -3.81
C LEU A 55 7.07 9.73 -2.73
N ALA A 56 6.55 10.94 -2.85
CA ALA A 56 5.62 11.53 -1.88
C ALA A 56 4.35 10.68 -1.75
N THR A 57 3.74 10.30 -2.87
CA THR A 57 2.54 9.44 -2.85
C THR A 57 2.84 8.05 -2.33
N GLY A 58 4.01 7.49 -2.66
CA GLY A 58 4.47 6.21 -2.12
C GLY A 58 4.59 6.21 -0.60
N ILE A 59 5.21 7.25 -0.03
CA ILE A 59 5.37 7.41 1.43
C ILE A 59 4.00 7.52 2.10
N LEU A 60 3.10 8.36 1.57
CA LEU A 60 1.76 8.51 2.13
C LEU A 60 0.95 7.20 2.06
N GLY A 61 1.02 6.50 0.93
CA GLY A 61 0.36 5.20 0.76
C GLY A 61 0.90 4.13 1.70
N ALA A 62 2.23 4.05 1.85
CA ALA A 62 2.88 3.12 2.78
C ALA A 62 2.51 3.43 4.24
N ALA A 63 2.52 4.70 4.64
CA ALA A 63 2.15 5.11 5.99
C ALA A 63 0.70 4.75 6.33
N ALA A 64 -0.25 5.06 5.43
CA ALA A 64 -1.65 4.71 5.59
C ALA A 64 -1.86 3.20 5.68
N GLN A 65 -1.20 2.44 4.78
CA GLN A 65 -1.28 0.98 4.80
C GLN A 65 -0.72 0.37 6.08
N ILE A 66 0.43 0.86 6.57
CA ILE A 66 1.04 0.36 7.80
C ILE A 66 0.13 0.64 9.00
N ALA A 67 -0.45 1.84 9.09
CA ALA A 67 -1.39 2.19 10.14
C ALA A 67 -2.62 1.26 10.14
N SER A 68 -3.28 1.11 8.98
CA SER A 68 -4.46 0.25 8.86
C SER A 68 -4.13 -1.24 9.06
N ALA A 69 -2.93 -1.70 8.71
CA ALA A 69 -2.49 -3.04 9.02
C ALA A 69 -2.28 -3.26 10.53
N ASN A 70 -1.74 -2.27 11.25
CA ASN A 70 -1.62 -2.35 12.70
C ASN A 70 -2.99 -2.41 13.38
N GLU A 71 -3.94 -1.58 12.92
CA GLU A 71 -5.33 -1.61 13.38
C GLU A 71 -5.99 -2.96 13.10
N GLY A 72 -5.82 -3.52 11.90
CA GLY A 72 -6.31 -4.87 11.57
C GLY A 72 -5.70 -5.97 12.45
N GLY A 73 -4.41 -5.85 12.80
CA GLY A 73 -3.75 -6.75 13.74
C GLY A 73 -4.32 -6.65 15.16
N ALA A 74 -4.65 -5.45 15.62
CA ALA A 74 -5.31 -5.24 16.91
C ALA A 74 -6.72 -5.86 16.93
N VAL A 75 -7.48 -5.71 15.84
CA VAL A 75 -8.80 -6.36 15.70
C VAL A 75 -8.69 -7.88 15.81
N VAL A 76 -7.69 -8.49 15.16
CA VAL A 76 -7.44 -9.94 15.27
C VAL A 76 -7.11 -10.36 16.71
N ALA A 77 -6.30 -9.59 17.41
CA ALA A 77 -5.96 -9.85 18.81
C ALA A 77 -7.20 -9.78 19.72
N ASP A 78 -8.06 -8.78 19.50
CA ASP A 78 -9.28 -8.59 20.29
C ASP A 78 -10.33 -9.67 20.00
N LEU A 79 -10.50 -10.08 18.74
CA LEU A 79 -11.38 -11.20 18.36
C LEU A 79 -10.97 -12.51 19.03
N LYS A 80 -9.66 -12.79 19.12
CA LYS A 80 -9.14 -13.94 19.87
C LYS A 80 -9.46 -13.83 21.36
N ARG A 81 -9.30 -12.63 21.94
CA ARG A 81 -9.52 -12.39 23.39
C ARG A 81 -10.98 -12.57 23.79
N ILE A 82 -11.92 -12.12 22.97
CA ILE A 82 -13.36 -12.29 23.26
C ILE A 82 -13.90 -13.69 22.93
N GLY A 83 -13.07 -14.56 22.36
CA GLY A 83 -13.46 -15.93 22.01
C GLY A 83 -14.49 -15.97 20.87
N ALA A 84 -14.29 -15.19 19.81
CA ALA A 84 -15.18 -15.12 18.66
C ALA A 84 -15.56 -16.54 18.14
N THR A 85 -16.86 -16.81 18.03
CA THR A 85 -17.38 -18.13 17.65
C THR A 85 -18.01 -18.13 16.26
N SER A 86 -18.27 -16.96 15.67
CA SER A 86 -18.80 -16.91 14.32
C SER A 86 -17.76 -17.36 13.30
N ALA A 87 -18.25 -17.91 12.18
CA ALA A 87 -17.40 -18.28 11.06
C ALA A 87 -16.63 -17.07 10.50
N LEU A 88 -17.25 -15.88 10.52
CA LEU A 88 -16.63 -14.65 10.03
C LEU A 88 -15.51 -14.18 10.97
N GLY A 89 -15.75 -14.15 12.28
CA GLY A 89 -14.72 -13.83 13.27
C GLY A 89 -13.53 -14.78 13.18
N THR A 90 -13.79 -16.08 13.01
CA THR A 90 -12.76 -17.11 12.80
C THR A 90 -11.94 -16.86 11.53
N ALA A 91 -12.60 -16.47 10.42
CA ALA A 91 -11.92 -16.14 9.17
C ALA A 91 -11.04 -14.88 9.30
N VAL A 92 -11.51 -13.86 10.03
CA VAL A 92 -10.70 -12.65 10.31
C VAL A 92 -9.48 -13.01 11.15
N ILE A 93 -9.65 -13.84 12.19
CA ILE A 93 -8.53 -14.32 13.00
C ILE A 93 -7.49 -15.05 12.14
N ALA A 94 -7.93 -15.92 11.24
CA ALA A 94 -7.06 -16.64 10.30
C ALA A 94 -6.35 -15.71 9.30
N ALA A 95 -6.92 -14.54 9.01
CA ALA A 95 -6.31 -13.54 8.15
C ALA A 95 -5.15 -12.77 8.81
N GLY A 96 -4.99 -12.85 10.14
CA GLY A 96 -3.99 -12.08 10.90
C GLY A 96 -2.56 -12.09 10.34
N PRO A 97 -1.98 -13.26 9.99
CA PRO A 97 -0.63 -13.30 9.40
C PRO A 97 -0.54 -12.52 8.08
N TRP A 98 -1.58 -12.55 7.25
CA TRP A 98 -1.61 -11.86 5.95
C TRP A 98 -1.60 -10.34 6.08
N VAL A 99 -2.14 -9.80 7.17
CA VAL A 99 -2.08 -8.37 7.47
C VAL A 99 -0.63 -7.91 7.59
N ASN A 100 0.19 -8.70 8.28
CA ASN A 100 1.60 -8.39 8.47
C ASN A 100 2.41 -8.57 7.17
N ILE A 101 2.05 -9.56 6.36
CA ILE A 101 2.64 -9.74 5.02
C ILE A 101 2.38 -8.50 4.17
N VAL A 102 1.11 -8.09 4.05
CA VAL A 102 0.73 -6.92 3.25
C VAL A 102 1.40 -5.65 3.76
N ARG A 103 1.47 -5.45 5.09
CA ARG A 103 2.15 -4.31 5.72
C ARG A 103 3.59 -4.09 5.23
N ILE A 104 4.31 -5.17 4.91
CA ILE A 104 5.74 -5.12 4.57
C ILE A 104 5.98 -5.30 3.08
N VAL A 105 5.35 -6.31 2.48
CA VAL A 105 5.61 -6.72 1.09
C VAL A 105 5.16 -5.63 0.11
N THR A 106 4.00 -5.01 0.31
CA THR A 106 3.52 -4.00 -0.64
C THR A 106 4.38 -2.74 -0.65
N PRO A 107 4.75 -2.12 0.50
CA PRO A 107 5.70 -1.01 0.49
C PRO A 107 7.07 -1.39 -0.08
N ALA A 108 7.56 -2.61 0.19
CA ALA A 108 8.82 -3.08 -0.37
C ALA A 108 8.77 -3.17 -1.92
N LEU A 109 7.70 -3.74 -2.48
CA LEU A 109 7.50 -3.80 -3.93
C LEU A 109 7.39 -2.39 -4.54
N PHE A 110 6.69 -1.47 -3.88
CA PHE A 110 6.66 -0.07 -4.31
C PHE A 110 8.07 0.52 -4.42
N VAL A 111 8.91 0.34 -3.39
CA VAL A 111 10.29 0.85 -3.38
C VAL A 111 11.10 0.25 -4.53
N LEU A 112 10.98 -1.06 -4.77
CA LEU A 112 11.68 -1.72 -5.89
C LEU A 112 11.29 -1.12 -7.25
N ILE A 113 9.99 -0.96 -7.49
CA ILE A 113 9.49 -0.39 -8.76
C ILE A 113 9.88 1.09 -8.86
N PHE A 114 9.78 1.84 -7.77
CA PHE A 114 10.19 3.24 -7.72
C PHE A 114 11.67 3.40 -8.11
N ILE A 115 12.57 2.58 -7.56
CA ILE A 115 13.99 2.59 -7.92
C ILE A 115 14.17 2.30 -9.42
N ALA A 116 13.48 1.30 -9.96
CA ALA A 116 13.54 0.99 -11.39
C ALA A 116 13.08 2.17 -12.26
N LEU A 117 12.00 2.87 -11.87
CA LEU A 117 11.51 4.05 -12.58
C LEU A 117 12.46 5.25 -12.46
N VAL A 118 13.10 5.44 -11.31
CA VAL A 118 14.15 6.47 -11.15
C VAL A 118 15.32 6.15 -12.06
N VAL A 119 15.76 4.89 -12.15
CA VAL A 119 16.80 4.48 -13.09
C VAL A 119 16.39 4.79 -14.53
N ALA A 120 15.20 4.37 -14.96
CA ALA A 120 14.69 4.66 -16.31
C ALA A 120 14.56 6.17 -16.58
N LEU A 121 14.21 6.95 -15.55
CA LEU A 121 14.10 8.41 -15.67
C LEU A 121 15.45 9.09 -15.80
N PHE A 122 16.54 8.59 -15.21
CA PHE A 122 17.80 9.32 -15.07
C PHE A 122 19.01 8.70 -15.76
N VAL A 123 18.95 7.42 -16.11
CA VAL A 123 20.04 6.69 -16.76
C VAL A 123 19.71 6.49 -18.24
N PRO A 124 20.46 7.11 -19.16
CA PRO A 124 20.23 6.93 -20.60
C PRO A 124 20.41 5.46 -21.03
N GLY A 125 19.42 4.91 -21.73
CA GLY A 125 19.49 3.56 -22.31
C GLY A 125 19.22 2.39 -21.34
N ALA A 126 18.70 2.67 -20.14
CA ALA A 126 18.20 1.66 -19.20
C ALA A 126 16.75 1.24 -19.50
#